data_AF-A0A1G2PEG8-F1
#
_entry.id   AF-A0A1G2PEG8-F1
#
_cell.length_a   1.000
_cell.length_b   1.000
_cell.length_c   1.000
_cell.angle_alpha   90.00
_cell.angle_beta   90.00
_cell.angle_gamma   90.00
#
_symmetry.space_group_name_H-M   'P 1'
#
loop_
_entity.id
_entity.type
_entity.pdbx_description
1 polymer ?
#
loop_
_entity_poly.entity_id
_entity_poly.type
_entity_poly.pdbx_seq_one_letter_code
_entity_poly.pdbx_strand_id
1 'polypeptide(L)'
;MNEKPFKPFSTEAGSENPIDKETAIILAKLAGERIDEETLSLIRNRLATRLEDAWTKPGDLYSPRPDILDKLRLGQKIKMDREIQLFIAQLLQDYRLTPDERDLVKGKILEVE
;
A
#
# COMPACT_ATOMS: atom_id res chain seq x y z
N MET A 1 -43.86 -24.49 4.50
CA MET A 1 -42.63 -23.78 4.08
C MET A 1 -42.93 -22.31 4.22
N ASN A 2 -42.31 -21.61 5.18
CA ASN A 2 -42.51 -20.18 5.39
C ASN A 2 -41.21 -19.46 5.03
N GLU A 3 -41.19 -18.86 3.84
CA GLU A 3 -40.08 -18.03 3.38
C GLU A 3 -40.16 -16.67 4.09
N LYS A 4 -39.10 -16.32 4.83
CA LYS A 4 -38.91 -14.97 5.37
C LYS A 4 -38.57 -14.03 4.21
N PRO A 5 -39.12 -12.80 4.17
CA PRO A 5 -38.67 -11.82 3.20
C PRO A 5 -37.22 -11.42 3.52
N PHE A 6 -36.34 -11.59 2.53
CA PHE A 6 -34.99 -11.03 2.53
C PHE A 6 -35.10 -9.51 2.68
N LYS A 7 -34.59 -8.97 3.80
CA LYS A 7 -34.29 -7.54 3.88
C LYS A 7 -33.00 -7.31 3.08
N PRO A 8 -32.98 -6.42 2.07
CA PRO A 8 -31.73 -6.00 1.47
C PRO A 8 -30.89 -5.34 2.57
N PHE A 9 -29.63 -5.73 2.67
CA PHE A 9 -28.65 -5.07 3.53
C PHE A 9 -28.68 -3.56 3.22
N SER A 10 -29.03 -2.76 4.22
CA SER A 10 -28.80 -1.31 4.18
C SER A 10 -27.30 -1.10 4.06
N THR A 11 -26.84 -0.70 2.89
CA THR A 11 -25.51 -0.12 2.72
C THR A 11 -25.58 1.27 3.35
N GLU A 12 -25.31 1.37 4.66
CA GLU A 12 -25.01 2.65 5.30
C GLU A 12 -23.74 3.21 4.67
N ALA A 13 -23.92 4.18 3.78
CA ALA A 13 -22.89 5.13 3.42
C ALA A 13 -22.63 6.00 4.66
N GLY A 14 -21.54 5.72 5.39
CA GLY A 14 -21.31 6.42 6.65
C GLY A 14 -19.93 6.28 7.29
N SER A 15 -18.91 5.86 6.54
CA SER A 15 -17.51 6.12 6.89
C SER A 15 -16.69 5.99 5.62
N GLU A 16 -16.63 7.08 4.86
CA GLU A 16 -15.53 7.26 3.90
C GLU A 16 -14.25 7.34 4.73
N ASN A 17 -13.61 6.20 4.96
CA ASN A 17 -12.24 6.18 5.45
C ASN A 17 -11.42 7.01 4.45
N PRO A 18 -10.55 7.93 4.90
CA PRO A 18 -9.70 8.70 3.98
C PRO A 18 -8.86 7.77 3.08
N ILE A 19 -8.55 6.57 3.59
CA ILE A 19 -7.93 5.48 2.84
C ILE A 19 -8.79 5.03 1.65
N ASP A 20 -10.12 4.94 1.76
CA ASP A 20 -11.01 4.56 0.65
C ASP A 20 -11.04 5.62 -0.46
N LYS A 21 -10.99 6.91 -0.11
CA LYS A 21 -10.88 8.00 -1.11
C LYS A 21 -9.55 7.98 -1.84
N GLU A 22 -8.44 7.86 -1.10
CA GLU A 22 -7.10 7.73 -1.70
C GLU A 22 -6.98 6.45 -2.54
N THR A 23 -7.55 5.34 -2.06
CA THR A 23 -7.57 4.07 -2.81
C THR A 23 -8.41 4.20 -4.07
N ALA A 24 -9.56 4.88 -4.04
CA ALA A 24 -10.36 5.14 -5.23
C ALA A 24 -9.65 6.04 -6.25
N ILE A 25 -8.87 7.03 -5.80
CA ILE A 25 -8.04 7.89 -6.69
C ILE A 25 -6.94 7.08 -7.36
N ILE A 26 -6.25 6.22 -6.61
CA ILE A 26 -5.23 5.32 -7.14
C ILE A 26 -5.86 4.32 -8.12
N LEU A 27 -7.00 3.70 -7.77
CA LEU A 27 -7.74 2.76 -8.62
C LEU A 27 -8.26 3.40 -9.92
N ALA A 28 -8.69 4.66 -9.88
CA ALA A 28 -9.20 5.37 -11.06
C ALA A 28 -8.08 5.71 -12.07
N LYS A 29 -6.85 5.95 -11.59
CA LYS A 29 -5.68 6.25 -12.45
C LYS A 29 -5.06 5.00 -13.08
N LEU A 30 -5.16 3.85 -12.42
CA LEU A 30 -4.53 2.59 -12.85
C LEU A 30 -5.30 1.82 -13.93
N ALA A 31 -6.51 2.24 -14.29
CA ALA A 31 -7.36 1.56 -15.28
C ALA A 31 -6.87 1.68 -16.75
N GLY A 32 -5.58 1.90 -16.99
CA GLY A 32 -4.99 1.93 -18.33
C GLY A 32 -3.82 2.89 -18.54
N GLU A 33 -3.50 3.74 -17.56
CA GLU A 33 -2.32 4.60 -17.61
C GLU A 33 -1.17 4.02 -16.78
N ARG A 34 0.05 4.17 -17.29
CA ARG A 34 1.30 3.88 -16.58
C ARG A 34 1.18 4.39 -15.14
N ILE A 35 1.58 3.58 -14.16
CA ILE A 35 1.69 3.99 -12.76
C ILE A 35 2.44 5.34 -12.71
N ASP A 36 1.70 6.41 -12.39
CA ASP A 36 2.22 7.76 -12.42
C ASP A 36 3.07 8.04 -11.17
N GLU A 37 3.97 9.03 -11.26
CA GLU A 37 4.88 9.36 -10.15
C GLU A 37 4.14 9.76 -8.87
N GLU A 38 2.90 10.28 -8.97
CA GLU A 38 2.07 10.57 -7.81
C GLU A 38 1.63 9.28 -7.09
N THR A 39 1.14 8.29 -7.84
CA THR A 39 0.80 6.97 -7.30
C THR A 39 2.02 6.29 -6.66
N LEU A 40 3.20 6.37 -7.30
CA LEU A 40 4.44 5.86 -6.71
C LEU A 40 4.82 6.60 -5.43
N SER A 41 4.67 7.92 -5.39
CA SER A 41 4.94 8.74 -4.20
C SER A 41 4.02 8.37 -3.03
N LEU A 42 2.72 8.17 -3.31
CA LEU A 42 1.76 7.71 -2.30
C LEU A 42 2.14 6.34 -1.74
N ILE A 43 2.47 5.38 -2.60
CA ILE A 43 2.88 4.05 -2.18
C ILE A 43 4.17 4.10 -1.34
N ARG A 44 5.16 4.90 -1.76
CA ARG A 44 6.42 5.07 -1.00
C ARG A 44 6.18 5.65 0.38
N ASN A 45 5.38 6.71 0.48
CA ASN A 45 5.05 7.32 1.76
C ASN A 45 4.29 6.35 2.67
N ARG A 46 3.32 5.60 2.12
CA ARG A 46 2.56 4.62 2.89
C ARG A 46 3.43 3.45 3.36
N LEU A 47 4.37 3.01 2.52
CA LEU A 47 5.37 2.01 2.90
C LEU A 47 6.26 2.53 4.03
N ALA A 48 6.76 3.77 3.93
CA ALA A 48 7.57 4.38 4.96
C ALA A 48 6.83 4.46 6.31
N THR A 49 5.57 4.90 6.32
CA THR A 49 4.76 4.94 7.55
C THR A 49 4.57 3.54 8.15
N ARG A 50 4.28 2.51 7.33
CA ARG A 50 4.12 1.13 7.85
C ARG A 50 5.40 0.57 8.44
N LEU A 51 6.55 0.85 7.82
CA LEU A 51 7.86 0.43 8.34
C LEU A 51 8.21 1.19 9.63
N GLU A 52 7.97 2.49 9.66
CA GLU A 52 8.15 3.32 10.86
C GLU A 52 7.31 2.81 12.03
N ASP A 53 6.03 2.52 11.82
CA ASP A 53 5.14 1.93 12.82
C ASP A 53 5.62 0.54 13.29
N ALA A 54 6.13 -0.28 12.36
CA ALA A 54 6.63 -1.62 12.70
C ALA A 54 7.90 -1.56 13.54
N TRP A 55 8.81 -0.64 13.23
CA TRP A 55 10.10 -0.52 13.91
C TRP A 55 10.05 0.27 15.22
N THR A 56 9.03 1.12 15.39
CA THR A 56 8.84 1.91 16.61
C THR A 56 7.92 1.22 17.63
N LYS A 57 7.31 0.08 17.27
CA LYS A 57 6.43 -0.67 18.16
C LYS A 57 7.20 -1.28 19.34
N PRO A 58 6.75 -1.04 20.58
CA PRO A 58 7.38 -1.62 21.76
C PRO A 58 7.20 -3.15 21.78
N GLY A 59 8.31 -3.87 21.89
CA GLY A 59 8.33 -5.34 21.92
C GLY A 59 8.63 -6.01 20.58
N ASP A 60 8.78 -5.23 19.51
CA ASP A 60 9.22 -5.76 18.23
C ASP A 60 10.75 -5.90 18.16
N LEU A 61 11.24 -6.91 17.44
CA LEU A 61 12.68 -7.19 17.30
C LEU A 61 13.34 -6.37 16.19
N TYR A 62 12.54 -5.59 15.46
CA TYR A 62 13.04 -4.80 14.36
C TYR A 62 13.74 -3.54 14.86
N SER A 63 14.96 -3.32 14.38
CA SER A 63 15.69 -2.08 14.62
C SER A 63 15.23 -1.00 13.63
N PRO A 64 14.93 0.23 14.08
CA PRO A 64 14.55 1.31 13.19
C PRO A 64 15.69 1.65 12.22
N ARG A 65 15.34 1.79 10.94
CA ARG A 65 16.27 2.09 9.84
C ARG A 65 15.87 3.43 9.18
N PRO A 66 16.18 4.57 9.83
CA PRO A 66 15.71 5.88 9.35
C PRO A 66 16.21 6.20 7.94
N ASP A 67 17.37 5.67 7.53
CA ASP A 67 17.92 5.83 6.18
C ASP A 67 16.99 5.25 5.10
N ILE A 68 16.29 4.16 5.39
CA ILE A 68 15.32 3.53 4.48
C ILE A 68 14.06 4.40 4.38
N LEU A 69 13.58 4.94 5.52
CA LEU A 69 12.42 5.84 5.54
C LEU A 69 12.69 7.11 4.73
N ASP A 70 13.87 7.70 4.91
CA ASP A 70 14.27 8.89 4.17
C ASP A 70 14.39 8.61 2.68
N LYS A 71 15.02 7.49 2.28
CA LYS A 71 15.08 7.09 0.86
C LYS A 71 13.70 6.93 0.25
N LEU A 72 12.75 6.29 0.95
CA LEU A 72 11.37 6.16 0.48
C LEU A 72 10.69 7.51 0.30
N ARG A 73 10.78 8.39 1.31
CA ARG A 73 10.17 9.74 1.29
C ARG A 73 10.79 10.63 0.20
N LEU A 74 12.07 10.44 -0.11
CA LEU A 74 12.79 11.15 -1.16
C LEU A 74 12.60 10.54 -2.57
N GLY A 75 11.79 9.50 -2.71
CA GLY A 75 11.57 8.84 -4.00
C GLY A 75 12.72 7.95 -4.48
N GLN A 76 13.70 7.68 -3.62
CA GLN A 76 14.86 6.86 -3.94
C GLN A 76 14.54 5.37 -3.84
N LYS A 77 15.35 4.56 -4.52
CA LYS A 77 15.31 3.11 -4.36
C LYS A 77 15.93 2.70 -3.04
N ILE A 78 15.42 1.62 -2.48
CA ILE A 78 15.93 1.01 -1.26
C ILE A 78 16.38 -0.42 -1.52
N LYS A 79 17.40 -0.87 -0.77
CA LYS A 79 17.89 -2.24 -0.87
C LYS A 79 16.77 -3.22 -0.54
N MET A 80 16.70 -4.28 -1.34
CA MET A 80 15.72 -5.33 -1.16
C MET A 80 16.03 -6.14 0.10
N ASP A 81 15.20 -5.98 1.12
CA ASP A 81 15.23 -6.77 2.36
C ASP A 81 13.95 -7.64 2.41
N ARG A 82 14.04 -8.84 2.99
CA ARG A 82 12.91 -9.76 3.12
C ARG A 82 11.73 -9.13 3.85
N GLU A 83 12.00 -8.34 4.88
CA GLU A 83 10.98 -7.62 5.65
C GLU A 83 10.28 -6.58 4.76
N ILE A 84 11.05 -5.74 4.07
CA ILE A 84 10.56 -4.71 3.17
C ILE A 84 9.73 -5.33 2.04
N GLN A 85 10.16 -6.48 1.50
CA GLN A 85 9.40 -7.26 0.52
C GLN A 85 8.02 -7.69 1.04
N LEU A 86 7.94 -8.11 2.31
CA LEU A 86 6.66 -8.50 2.92
C LEU A 86 5.75 -7.28 3.10
N PHE A 87 6.28 -6.16 3.61
CA PHE A 87 5.51 -4.94 3.81
C PHE A 87 5.00 -4.36 2.50
N ILE A 88 5.84 -4.27 1.47
CA ILE A 88 5.41 -3.78 0.15
C ILE A 88 4.42 -4.77 -0.49
N ALA A 89 4.62 -6.08 -0.37
CA ALA A 89 3.66 -7.06 -0.91
C ALA A 89 2.29 -6.94 -0.25
N GLN A 90 2.22 -6.80 1.08
CA GLN A 90 0.97 -6.57 1.81
C GLN A 90 0.33 -5.24 1.42
N LEU A 91 1.12 -4.17 1.32
CA LEU A 91 0.65 -2.86 0.90
C LEU A 91 0.02 -2.90 -0.51
N LEU A 92 0.68 -3.58 -1.46
CA LEU A 92 0.19 -3.69 -2.83
C LEU A 92 -1.03 -4.61 -2.98
N GLN A 93 -1.27 -5.52 -2.02
CA GLN A 93 -2.52 -6.29 -1.98
C GLN A 93 -3.72 -5.39 -1.67
N ASP A 94 -3.55 -4.32 -0.90
CA ASP A 94 -4.62 -3.39 -0.53
C ASP A 94 -5.11 -2.57 -1.75
N TYR A 95 -4.25 -2.33 -2.75
CA TYR A 95 -4.52 -1.45 -3.89
C TYR A 95 -5.18 -2.11 -5.11
N ARG A 96 -5.66 -3.36 -5.00
CA ARG A 96 -6.26 -4.18 -6.10
C ARG A 96 -5.47 -4.13 -7.44
N LEU A 97 -4.16 -3.94 -7.38
CA LEU A 97 -3.28 -3.92 -8.55
C LEU A 97 -3.28 -5.27 -9.26
N THR A 98 -3.14 -5.27 -10.58
CA THR A 98 -2.80 -6.48 -11.35
C THR A 98 -1.40 -6.99 -10.97
N PRO A 99 -1.08 -8.27 -11.18
CA PRO A 99 0.25 -8.80 -10.90
C PRO A 99 1.38 -7.99 -11.57
N ASP A 100 1.21 -7.61 -12.84
CA ASP A 100 2.21 -6.84 -13.61
C ASP A 100 2.44 -5.45 -13.01
N GLU A 101 1.39 -4.77 -12.58
CA GLU A 101 1.50 -3.48 -11.90
C GLU A 101 2.22 -3.60 -10.56
N ARG A 102 1.95 -4.66 -9.79
CA ARG A 102 2.65 -4.90 -8.53
C ARG A 102 4.14 -5.07 -8.76
N ASP A 103 4.53 -5.84 -9.78
CA ASP A 103 5.93 -6.04 -10.11
C ASP A 103 6.58 -4.76 -10.66
N LEU A 104 5.83 -3.94 -11.41
CA LEU A 104 6.30 -2.62 -11.84
C LEU A 104 6.55 -1.68 -10.65
N VAL A 105 5.62 -1.59 -9.69
CA VAL A 105 5.80 -0.80 -8.46
C VAL A 105 7.02 -1.28 -7.68
N LYS A 106 7.13 -2.60 -7.46
CA LYS A 106 8.29 -3.17 -6.77
C LYS A 106 9.58 -2.81 -7.48
N GLY A 107 9.66 -2.94 -8.80
CA GLY A 107 10.84 -2.56 -9.59
C GLY A 107 11.18 -1.06 -9.57
N LYS A 108 10.21 -0.20 -9.24
CA LYS A 108 10.40 1.25 -9.09
C LYS A 108 10.81 1.68 -7.68
N ILE A 109 10.53 0.88 -6.66
CA ILE A 109 10.82 1.17 -5.25
C ILE A 109 12.04 0.39 -4.75
N LEU A 110 12.22 -0.84 -5.22
CA LEU A 110 13.28 -1.74 -4.78
C LEU A 110 14.48 -1.71 -5.73
N GLU A 111 15.65 -1.78 -5.13
CA GLU A 111 16.91 -2.09 -5.81
C GLU A 111 17.04 -3.61 -5.87
N VAL A 112 16.96 -4.16 -7.09
CA VAL A 112 17.22 -5.58 -7.36
C VAL A 112 18.70 -5.69 -7.69
N GLU A 113 19.50 -6.15 -6.71
CA GLU A 113 20.89 -6.57 -6.95
C GLU A 113 20.95 -7.95 -7.62
#